data_AF-A0ABD5SJQ0-F1
#
_entry.id   AF-A0ABD5SJQ0-F1
#
_cell.length_a   1.000
_cell.length_b   1.000
_cell.length_c   1.000
_cell.angle_alpha   90.00
_cell.angle_beta   90.00
_cell.angle_gamma   90.00
#
_symmetry.space_group_name_H-M   'P 1'
#
loop_
_entity.id
_entity.type
_entity.pdbx_description
1 polymer ?
#
loop_
_entity_poly.entity_id
_entity_poly.type
_entity_poly.pdbx_seq_one_letter_code
_entity_poly.pdbx_strand_id
1 'polypeptide(L)' 'MLDAVAELLLDLGFDWFVDRDDDRTTAEQLCLFLGVVFALLAIALAALSGPSYGLATGIIAVALLVYGR' A
#
# COMPACT_ATOMS: atom_id res chain seq x y z
N MET A 1 16.12 15.00 -1.69
CA MET A 1 16.66 13.94 -0.80
C MET A 1 15.55 13.11 -0.15
N LEU A 2 14.43 13.70 0.30
CA LEU A 2 13.25 12.91 0.73
C LEU A 2 12.62 12.09 -0.41
N ASP A 3 12.64 12.64 -1.63
CA ASP A 3 12.12 12.00 -2.85
C ASP A 3 12.74 10.61 -3.11
N ALA A 4 14.08 10.52 -3.11
CA ALA A 4 14.78 9.26 -3.30
C ALA A 4 14.53 8.22 -2.18
N VAL A 5 14.29 8.65 -0.94
CA VAL A 5 13.97 7.73 0.18
C VAL A 5 12.52 7.25 0.08
N ALA A 6 11.62 8.15 -0.32
CA ALA A 6 10.24 7.86 -0.64
C ALA A 6 10.07 7.15 -1.99
N GLU A 7 11.14 6.90 -2.74
CA GLU A 7 11.14 6.05 -3.93
C GLU A 7 11.77 4.69 -3.59
N LEU A 8 12.86 4.70 -2.82
CA LEU A 8 13.54 3.50 -2.37
C LEU A 8 12.68 2.62 -1.44
N LEU A 9 11.82 3.21 -0.61
CA LEU A 9 10.98 2.46 0.33
C LEU A 9 9.89 1.63 -0.37
N LEU A 10 9.40 2.09 -1.52
CA LEU A 10 8.34 1.39 -2.25
C LEU A 10 8.97 0.39 -3.19
N ASP A 11 10.11 0.67 -3.81
CA ASP A 11 10.86 -0.37 -4.54
C ASP A 11 11.28 -1.51 -3.60
N LEU A 12 11.92 -1.19 -2.46
CA LEU A 12 12.36 -2.22 -1.51
C LEU A 12 11.17 -2.93 -0.84
N GLY A 13 10.10 -2.18 -0.57
CA GLY A 13 8.86 -2.72 -0.04
C GLY A 13 8.22 -3.68 -1.05
N PHE A 14 8.08 -3.27 -2.31
CA PHE A 14 7.41 -4.01 -3.37
C PHE A 14 8.19 -5.25 -3.80
N ASP A 15 9.51 -5.16 -3.92
CA ASP A 15 10.37 -6.29 -4.29
C ASP A 15 10.35 -7.37 -3.18
N TRP A 16 10.47 -6.94 -1.91
CA TRP A 16 10.29 -7.83 -0.77
C TRP A 16 8.85 -8.36 -0.65
N PHE A 17 7.87 -7.63 -1.17
CA PHE A 17 6.46 -8.00 -1.08
C PHE A 17 6.07 -9.01 -2.16
N VAL A 18 6.64 -8.89 -3.35
CA VAL A 18 6.42 -9.77 -4.51
C VAL A 18 7.20 -11.07 -4.38
N ASP A 19 8.45 -11.03 -3.92
CA ASP A 19 9.36 -12.18 -3.92
C ASP A 19 9.18 -13.13 -2.71
N ARG A 20 8.32 -12.79 -1.75
CA ARG A 20 8.28 -13.46 -0.44
C ARG A 20 7.44 -14.74 -0.36
N ASP A 21 6.41 -14.91 -1.20
CA ASP A 21 5.54 -16.09 -1.14
C ASP A 21 4.93 -16.45 -2.51
N ASP A 22 5.45 -17.53 -3.11
CA ASP A 22 4.98 -18.12 -4.38
C ASP A 22 3.68 -18.96 -4.20
N ASP A 23 3.28 -19.24 -2.95
CA ASP A 23 2.09 -20.01 -2.59
C ASP A 23 0.84 -19.17 -2.29
N ARG A 24 0.89 -17.83 -2.48
CA ARG A 24 -0.26 -16.96 -2.20
C ARG A 24 -1.46 -17.31 -3.08
N THR A 25 -2.62 -17.39 -2.43
CA THR A 25 -3.89 -17.52 -3.12
C THR A 25 -4.21 -16.25 -3.92
N THR A 26 -5.02 -16.38 -4.96
CA THR A 26 -5.45 -15.25 -5.80
C THR A 26 -6.14 -14.14 -4.98
N ALA A 27 -6.80 -14.51 -3.89
CA ALA A 27 -7.45 -13.59 -2.97
C ALA A 27 -6.44 -12.75 -2.18
N GLU A 28 -5.36 -13.36 -1.70
CA GLU A 28 -4.28 -12.66 -1.01
C GLU A 28 -3.60 -11.68 -1.96
N GLN A 29 -3.20 -12.10 -3.15
CA GLN A 29 -2.61 -11.22 -4.16
C GLN A 29 -3.52 -10.02 -4.51
N LEU A 30 -4.83 -10.25 -4.67
CA LEU A 30 -5.80 -9.19 -4.89
C LEU A 30 -5.84 -8.19 -3.73
N CYS A 31 -5.88 -8.67 -2.49
CA CYS A 31 -5.88 -7.82 -1.31
C CYS A 31 -4.62 -6.95 -1.23
N LEU A 32 -3.48 -7.45 -1.68
CA LEU A 32 -2.22 -6.70 -1.68
C LEU A 32 -2.21 -5.62 -2.74
N PHE A 33 -2.63 -5.97 -3.95
CA PHE A 33 -2.80 -5.00 -5.02
C PHE A 33 -3.76 -3.88 -4.60
N LEU A 34 -4.94 -4.25 -4.08
CA LEU A 34 -5.92 -3.30 -3.56
C LEU A 34 -5.33 -2.48 -2.39
N GLY A 35 -4.56 -3.10 -1.49
CA GLY A 35 -3.88 -2.42 -0.39
C GLY A 35 -2.95 -1.31 -0.87
N VAL A 36 -2.13 -1.57 -1.90
CA VAL A 36 -1.25 -0.57 -2.52
C VAL A 36 -2.07 0.54 -3.19
N VAL A 37 -3.11 0.20 -3.95
CA VAL A 37 -4.00 1.18 -4.61
C VAL A 37 -4.65 2.10 -3.58
N PHE A 38 -5.17 1.55 -2.48
CA PHE A 38 -5.77 2.32 -1.40
C PHE A 38 -4.74 3.16 -0.63
N ALA A 39 -3.49 2.71 -0.51
CA ALA A 39 -2.42 3.51 0.09
C ALA A 39 -2.11 4.75 -0.75
N LEU A 40 -2.02 4.60 -2.07
CA LEU A 40 -1.84 5.74 -2.99
C LEU A 40 -3.05 6.68 -2.95
N LEU A 41 -4.26 6.12 -2.92
CA LEU A 41 -5.49 6.89 -2.79
C LEU A 41 -5.54 7.68 -1.48
N ALA A 42 -5.08 7.08 -0.37
CA ALA A 42 -4.98 7.74 0.93
C ALA A 42 -4.05 8.96 0.87
N ILE A 43 -2.91 8.85 0.21
CA ILE A 43 -1.98 9.97 0.02
C ILE A 43 -2.63 11.07 -0.82
N ALA A 44 -3.27 10.71 -1.93
CA ALA A 44 -3.97 11.66 -2.80
C ALA A 44 -5.10 12.39 -2.05
N LEU A 45 -5.90 11.68 -1.26
CA LEU A 45 -6.99 12.26 -0.47
C LEU A 45 -6.46 13.13 0.67
N ALA A 46 -5.37 12.74 1.32
CA ALA A 46 -4.70 13.58 2.32
C ALA A 46 -4.28 14.94 1.72
N ALA A 47 -3.75 14.93 0.50
CA ALA A 47 -3.28 16.12 -0.20
C ALA A 47 -4.42 17.00 -0.73
N LEU A 48 -5.49 16.40 -1.28
CA LEU A 48 -6.56 17.12 -1.97
C LEU A 48 -7.74 17.48 -1.08
N SER A 49 -8.13 16.59 -0.17
CA SER A 49 -9.34 16.69 0.65
C SER A 49 -9.03 16.89 2.13
N GLY A 50 -7.76 16.79 2.52
CA GLY A 50 -7.29 16.97 3.88
C GLY A 50 -6.99 15.64 4.60
N PRO A 51 -6.25 15.72 5.71
CA PRO A 51 -5.61 14.56 6.34
C PRO A 51 -6.60 13.53 6.90
N SER A 52 -7.83 13.94 7.28
CA SER A 52 -8.85 13.03 7.80
C SER A 52 -9.33 12.01 6.76
N TYR A 53 -9.51 12.43 5.51
CA TYR A 53 -9.91 11.55 4.41
C TYR A 53 -8.79 10.58 4.04
N GLY A 54 -7.55 11.08 3.98
CA GLY A 54 -6.39 10.22 3.77
C GLY A 54 -6.23 9.18 4.88
N LEU A 55 -6.44 9.55 6.14
CA LEU A 55 -6.34 8.62 7.26
C LEU A 55 -7.42 7.52 7.19
N ALA A 56 -8.67 7.88 6.88
CA ALA A 56 -9.76 6.91 6.71
C ALA A 56 -9.44 5.87 5.62
N THR A 57 -8.94 6.33 4.46
CA THR A 57 -8.54 5.45 3.36
C THR A 57 -7.27 4.66 3.69
N GLY A 58 -6.34 5.25 4.45
CA GLY A 58 -5.11 4.59 4.89
C GLY A 58 -5.37 3.41 5.82
N ILE A 59 -6.37 3.47 6.69
CA ILE A 59 -6.78 2.33 7.53
C ILE A 59 -7.22 1.15 6.66
N ILE A 60 -7.98 1.41 5.59
CA ILE A 60 -8.43 0.38 4.64
C ILE A 60 -7.22 -0.23 3.92
N ALA A 61 -6.28 0.61 3.48
CA ALA A 61 -5.04 0.15 2.86
C ALA A 61 -4.25 -0.79 3.77
N VAL A 62 -4.07 -0.43 5.04
CA VAL A 62 -3.36 -1.27 6.03
C VAL A 62 -4.09 -2.58 6.26
N ALA A 63 -5.42 -2.57 6.40
CA ALA A 63 -6.20 -3.80 6.60
C ALA A 63 -6.04 -4.78 5.43
N LEU A 64 -6.06 -4.27 4.20
CA LEU A 64 -5.88 -5.06 2.98
C LEU A 64 -4.47 -5.63 2.85
N LEU A 65 -3.45 -4.82 3.17
CA LEU A 65 -2.05 -5.26 3.17
C LEU A 65 -1.77 -6.33 4.25
N VAL A 66 -2.40 -6.22 5.42
CA VAL A 66 -2.27 -7.23 6.49
C VAL A 66 -2.98 -8.52 6.11
N TYR A 67 -4.15 -8.44 5.48
CA TYR A 67 -4.90 -9.63 5.08
C TYR A 67 -4.20 -10.43 3.98
N GLY A 68 -3.65 -9.76 2.97
CA GLY A 68 -2.99 -10.44 1.87
C GLY A 68 -1.54 -10.84 2.15
N ARG A 69 -0.98 -10.47 3.30
CA ARG A 69 0.42 -10.71 3.63
C ARG A 69 0.68 -12.18 3.93
#